data_AF-A0AAV0RLU9-F1
#
_entry.id   AF-A0AAV0RLU9-F1
#
_cell.length_a   1.000
_cell.length_b   1.000
_cell.length_c   1.000
_cell.angle_alpha   90.00
_cell.angle_beta   90.00
_cell.angle_gamma   90.00
#
_symmetry.space_group_name_H-M   'P 1'
#
loop_
_entity.id
_entity.type
_entity.pdbx_description
1 polymer ?
#
loop_
_entity_poly.entity_id
_entity_poly.type
_entity_poly.pdbx_seq_one_letter_code
_entity_poly.pdbx_strand_id
1 'polypeptide(L)'
;NKKHCWPFTKKKSSIIAQQGYENPREATGRIVCANCHLANKPVDIEVPQAILPDTVFEAVVRIPYDMQVKQVLANGKKGALNVGAVLILPEGFELAPPDRRSLIFMHIYSPSCQTI
;
A
#
# COMPACT_ATOMS: atom_id res chain seq x y z
N ASN A 1 -12.57 13.68 9.46
CA ASN A 1 -11.30 13.75 8.69
C ASN A 1 -11.09 12.48 7.89
N LYS A 2 -11.75 12.39 6.72
CA LYS A 2 -11.62 11.25 5.79
C LYS A 2 -10.35 11.49 4.95
N LYS A 3 -9.49 10.48 4.80
CA LYS A 3 -8.26 10.57 3.98
C LYS A 3 -8.32 9.53 2.86
N HIS A 4 -7.77 9.89 1.70
CA HIS A 4 -7.75 9.05 0.52
C HIS A 4 -6.71 7.94 0.65
N CYS A 5 -7.17 6.71 0.86
CA CYS A 5 -6.33 5.56 1.13
C CYS A 5 -6.41 4.54 -0.03
N TRP A 6 -5.25 4.10 -0.50
CA TRP A 6 -5.11 3.22 -1.67
C TRP A 6 -4.23 2.00 -1.33
N PRO A 7 -4.79 0.79 -1.18
CA PRO A 7 -4.04 -0.44 -1.05
C PRO A 7 -3.40 -0.82 -2.38
N PHE A 8 -2.09 -1.01 -2.36
CA PHE A 8 -1.37 -1.71 -3.41
C PHE A 8 -1.45 -3.22 -3.16
N THR A 9 -1.87 -4.01 -4.15
CA THR A 9 -2.00 -5.46 -3.95
C THR A 9 -1.18 -6.29 -4.93
N LYS A 10 -0.31 -7.14 -4.39
CA LYS A 10 -0.20 -8.54 -4.81
C LYS A 10 -0.55 -9.44 -3.61
N LYS A 11 -1.87 -9.64 -3.44
CA LYS A 11 -2.64 -10.61 -2.62
C LYS A 11 -2.32 -10.87 -1.12
N LYS A 12 -3.44 -11.02 -0.39
CA LYS A 12 -3.72 -11.59 0.95
C LYS A 12 -3.62 -10.71 2.20
N SER A 13 -2.63 -9.85 2.39
CA SER A 13 -2.57 -9.08 3.65
C SER A 13 -3.44 -7.81 3.67
N SER A 14 -3.65 -7.17 2.52
CA SER A 14 -4.38 -5.91 2.44
C SER A 14 -5.88 -6.07 2.69
N ILE A 15 -6.47 -7.22 2.34
CA ILE A 15 -7.90 -7.48 2.52
C ILE A 15 -8.30 -7.60 3.99
N ILE A 16 -7.43 -8.18 4.82
CA ILE A 16 -7.66 -8.30 6.27
C ILE A 16 -7.72 -6.90 6.89
N ALA A 17 -6.83 -6.00 6.46
CA ALA A 17 -6.86 -4.61 6.89
C ALA A 17 -8.16 -3.92 6.45
N GLN A 18 -8.54 -4.03 5.17
CA GLN A 18 -9.77 -3.42 4.63
C GLN A 18 -11.04 -3.89 5.35
N GLN A 19 -11.12 -5.17 5.72
CA GLN A 19 -12.28 -5.72 6.42
C GLN A 19 -12.28 -5.41 7.92
N GLY A 20 -11.11 -5.29 8.54
CA GLY A 20 -10.97 -5.09 9.99
C GLY A 20 -10.88 -3.64 10.44
N TYR A 21 -10.55 -2.71 9.54
CA TYR A 21 -10.27 -1.32 9.87
C TYR A 21 -10.83 -0.37 8.82
N GLU A 22 -11.70 0.56 9.24
CA GLU A 22 -12.24 1.59 8.36
C GLU A 22 -11.14 2.53 7.82
N ASN A 23 -10.16 2.88 8.66
CA ASN A 23 -9.03 3.71 8.28
C ASN A 23 -7.72 2.90 8.44
N PRO A 24 -6.87 2.80 7.40
CA PRO A 24 -5.62 2.06 7.50
C PRO A 24 -4.55 2.75 8.35
N ARG A 25 -4.76 4.01 8.75
CA ARG A 25 -3.85 4.78 9.60
C ARG A 25 -4.54 5.21 10.90
N GLU A 26 -3.95 4.81 12.02
CA GLU A 26 -4.36 5.22 13.36
C GLU A 26 -4.00 6.69 13.63
N ALA A 27 -4.62 7.30 14.65
CA ALA A 27 -4.33 8.68 15.06
C ALA A 27 -2.87 8.90 15.48
N THR A 28 -2.22 7.85 15.99
CA THR A 28 -0.78 7.81 16.31
C THR A 28 0.12 7.90 15.07
N GLY A 29 -0.46 7.71 13.88
CA GLY A 29 0.24 7.61 12.61
C GLY A 29 0.67 6.18 12.25
N ARG A 30 0.48 5.20 13.14
CA ARG A 30 0.76 3.78 12.88
C ARG A 30 -0.19 3.23 11.81
N ILE A 31 0.34 2.37 10.93
CA ILE A 31 -0.46 1.66 9.93
C ILE A 31 -0.95 0.33 10.49
N VAL A 32 -2.23 0.02 10.31
CA VAL A 32 -2.91 -1.14 10.92
C VAL A 32 -2.31 -2.50 10.53
N CYS A 33 -1.55 -2.55 9.43
CA CYS A 33 -0.77 -3.74 9.05
C CYS A 33 0.18 -4.20 10.17
N ALA A 34 0.68 -3.27 10.98
CA ALA A 34 1.57 -3.54 12.10
C ALA A 34 0.88 -4.20 13.31
N ASN A 35 -0.45 -4.36 13.28
CA ASN A 35 -1.19 -5.10 14.32
C ASN A 35 -1.10 -6.63 14.10
N CYS A 36 -0.69 -7.07 12.90
CA CYS A 36 -0.42 -8.49 12.59
C CYS A 36 1.03 -8.73 12.13
N HIS A 37 1.61 -7.81 11.35
CA HIS A 37 3.01 -7.88 10.93
C HIS A 37 3.90 -7.23 11.98
N LEU A 38 4.27 -8.02 13.00
CA LEU A 38 4.99 -7.53 14.18
C LEU A 38 6.47 -7.22 13.91
N ALA A 39 7.05 -7.79 12.86
CA ALA A 39 8.42 -7.54 12.46
C ALA A 39 8.53 -6.16 11.78
N ASN A 40 9.50 -5.35 12.21
CA ASN A 40 9.78 -4.05 11.62
C ASN A 40 10.92 -4.14 10.60
N LYS A 41 10.69 -3.66 9.38
CA LYS A 41 11.70 -3.51 8.34
C LYS A 41 11.51 -2.15 7.66
N PRO A 42 12.59 -1.42 7.36
CA PRO A 42 12.49 -0.14 6.69
C PRO A 42 11.93 -0.31 5.28
N VAL A 43 11.19 0.69 4.83
CA VAL A 43 10.68 0.85 3.46
C VAL A 43 10.92 2.29 3.05
N ASP A 44 11.20 2.51 1.77
CA ASP A 44 11.44 3.85 1.23
C ASP A 44 10.36 4.23 0.22
N ILE A 45 10.05 5.52 0.15
CA ILE A 45 9.15 6.10 -0.85
C ILE A 45 9.82 7.32 -1.48
N GLU A 46 9.88 7.32 -2.80
CA GLU A 46 10.37 8.44 -3.60
C GLU A 46 9.20 9.02 -4.39
N VAL A 47 9.01 10.34 -4.28
CA VAL A 47 8.04 11.12 -5.04
C VAL A 47 8.72 12.39 -5.54
N PRO A 48 8.25 12.99 -6.66
CA PRO A 48 8.76 14.29 -7.09
C PRO A 48 8.58 15.34 -6.00
N GLN A 49 9.53 16.26 -5.91
CA GLN A 49 9.46 17.37 -4.94
C GLN A 49 8.23 18.25 -5.17
N ALA A 50 7.86 18.45 -6.44
CA ALA A 50 6.70 19.23 -6.84
C ALA A 50 6.03 18.60 -8.06
N ILE A 51 4.73 18.81 -8.18
CA ILE A 51 3.92 18.40 -9.32
C ILE A 51 3.02 19.56 -9.75
N LEU A 52 2.68 19.58 -11.04
CA LEU A 52 1.68 20.50 -11.56
C LEU A 52 0.27 19.91 -11.35
N PRO A 53 -0.79 20.74 -11.30
CA PRO A 53 -2.15 20.27 -11.32
C PRO A 53 -2.43 19.36 -12.52
N ASP A 54 -3.32 18.38 -12.35
CA ASP A 54 -3.76 17.43 -13.39
C ASP A 54 -2.61 16.69 -14.11
N THR A 55 -1.49 16.48 -13.41
CA THR A 55 -0.32 15.78 -13.94
C THR A 55 -0.16 14.42 -13.28
N VAL A 56 0.08 13.39 -14.09
CA VAL A 56 0.41 12.06 -13.60
C VAL A 56 1.87 12.06 -13.13
N PHE A 57 2.11 11.57 -11.91
CA PHE A 57 3.44 11.34 -11.38
C PHE A 57 3.57 9.91 -10.85
N GLU A 58 4.81 9.47 -10.69
CA GLU A 58 5.13 8.15 -10.13
C GLU A 58 5.55 8.27 -8.66
N ALA A 59 4.98 7.43 -7.81
CA ALA A 59 5.45 7.20 -6.46
C ALA A 59 6.18 5.85 -6.43
N VAL A 60 7.50 5.89 -6.27
CA VAL A 60 8.34 4.68 -6.26
C VAL A 60 8.44 4.18 -4.83
N VAL A 61 7.84 3.02 -4.56
CA VAL A 61 7.91 2.36 -3.24
C VAL A 61 8.96 1.25 -3.29
N ARG A 62 10.01 1.35 -2.47
CA ARG A 62 11.07 0.35 -2.35
C ARG A 62 10.89 -0.43 -1.06
N ILE A 63 10.76 -1.75 -1.19
CA ILE A 63 10.60 -2.67 -0.06
C ILE A 63 11.82 -3.60 -0.06
N PRO A 64 12.92 -3.23 0.62
CA PRO A 64 14.12 -4.05 0.63
C PRO A 64 13.89 -5.34 1.43
N TYR A 65 14.28 -6.47 0.84
CA TYR A 65 14.36 -7.74 1.54
C TYR A 65 15.46 -8.61 0.93
N ASP A 66 15.98 -9.53 1.73
CA ASP A 66 16.96 -10.51 1.27
C ASP A 66 16.27 -11.59 0.42
N MET A 67 16.55 -11.59 -0.88
CA MET A 67 15.99 -12.55 -1.84
C MET A 67 16.54 -13.97 -1.68
N GLN A 68 17.64 -14.16 -0.95
CA GLN A 68 18.20 -15.48 -0.65
C GLN A 68 17.44 -16.18 0.49
N VAL A 69 16.76 -15.41 1.34
CA VAL A 69 16.00 -15.92 2.47
C VAL A 69 14.61 -16.36 2.03
N LYS A 70 14.21 -17.56 2.48
CA LYS A 70 12.88 -18.14 2.23
C LYS A 70 12.04 -18.11 3.51
N GLN A 71 10.76 -17.79 3.38
CA GLN A 71 9.78 -17.86 4.48
C GLN A 71 9.16 -19.25 4.58
N VAL A 72 8.66 -19.61 5.77
CA VAL A 72 7.82 -20.79 5.96
C VAL A 72 6.40 -20.45 5.48
N LEU A 73 5.91 -21.21 4.51
CA LEU A 73 4.55 -21.07 3.97
C LEU A 73 3.55 -21.77 4.88
N ALA A 74 2.25 -21.51 4.67
CA ALA A 74 1.16 -22.10 5.46
C ALA A 74 1.11 -23.65 5.43
N ASN A 75 1.73 -24.27 4.43
CA ASN A 75 1.86 -25.73 4.31
C ASN A 75 3.14 -26.28 4.97
N GLY A 76 3.89 -25.45 5.71
CA GLY A 76 5.15 -25.81 6.36
C GLY A 76 6.39 -25.83 5.45
N LYS A 77 6.26 -25.66 4.14
CA LYS A 77 7.41 -25.65 3.20
C LYS A 77 8.05 -24.26 3.13
N LYS A 78 9.34 -24.20 2.77
CA LYS A 78 10.04 -22.93 2.51
C LYS A 78 9.73 -22.39 1.11
N GLY A 79 9.42 -21.10 1.00
CA GLY A 79 9.09 -20.45 -0.27
C GLY A 79 9.47 -18.96 -0.32
N ALA A 80 9.22 -18.33 -1.46
CA ALA A 80 9.49 -16.90 -1.67
C ALA A 80 8.58 -16.01 -0.82
N LEU A 81 9.04 -14.78 -0.57
CA LEU A 81 8.26 -13.73 0.09
C LEU A 81 7.34 -13.04 -0.92
N ASN A 82 6.13 -12.69 -0.47
CA ASN A 82 5.22 -11.83 -1.20
C ASN A 82 5.23 -10.45 -0.54
N VAL A 83 5.04 -9.41 -1.35
CA VAL A 83 5.02 -8.01 -0.89
C VAL A 83 3.68 -7.36 -1.22
N GLY A 84 3.25 -6.46 -0.35
CA GLY A 84 2.09 -5.59 -0.54
C GLY A 84 2.32 -4.28 0.19
N ALA A 85 1.59 -3.23 -0.18
CA ALA A 85 1.73 -1.93 0.43
C ALA A 85 0.36 -1.25 0.59
N VAL A 86 0.28 -0.26 1.48
CA VAL A 86 -0.85 0.66 1.55
C VAL A 86 -0.29 2.06 1.40
N LEU A 87 -0.72 2.78 0.37
CA LEU A 87 -0.34 4.15 0.10
C LEU A 87 -1.50 5.07 0.47
N ILE A 88 -1.23 6.06 1.30
CA ILE A 88 -2.24 7.06 1.70
C ILE A 88 -1.84 8.37 1.06
N LEU A 89 -2.70 8.87 0.17
CA LEU A 89 -2.47 10.11 -0.57
C LEU A 89 -3.24 11.27 0.07
N PRO A 90 -2.80 12.52 -0.15
CA PRO A 90 -3.61 13.69 0.19
C PRO A 90 -4.96 13.69 -0.54
N GLU A 91 -5.89 14.49 -0.04
CA GLU A 91 -7.18 14.73 -0.70
C GLU A 91 -6.99 15.36 -2.09
N GLY A 92 -7.83 14.97 -3.04
CA GLY A 92 -7.73 15.36 -4.46
C GLY A 92 -6.70 14.59 -5.28
N PHE A 93 -5.94 13.68 -4.68
CA PHE A 93 -5.03 12.78 -5.39
C PHE A 93 -5.66 11.41 -5.60
N GLU A 94 -5.67 10.98 -6.86
CA GLU A 94 -6.24 9.70 -7.26
C GLU A 94 -5.23 8.86 -8.04
N LEU A 95 -5.55 7.57 -8.17
CA LEU A 95 -4.84 6.75 -9.13
C LEU A 95 -5.05 7.32 -10.53
N ALA A 96 -3.97 7.45 -11.30
CA ALA A 96 -4.06 7.94 -12.67
C ALA A 96 -5.06 7.12 -13.52
N PRO A 97 -5.59 7.65 -14.63
CA PRO A 97 -6.48 6.89 -15.50
C PRO A 97 -5.85 5.58 -16.03
N PRO A 98 -6.63 4.51 -16.31
CA PRO A 98 -6.09 3.23 -16.79
C PRO A 98 -5.20 3.32 -18.03
N ASP A 99 -5.48 4.27 -18.93
CA ASP A 99 -4.71 4.57 -20.15
C ASP A 99 -3.34 5.23 -19.87
N ARG A 100 -3.12 5.72 -18.65
CA ARG A 100 -1.88 6.40 -18.23
C ARG A 100 -1.19 5.75 -17.03
N ARG A 101 -1.58 4.53 -16.64
CA ARG A 101 -1.03 3.79 -15.49
C ARG A 101 -0.20 2.58 -15.91
N SER A 102 0.79 2.24 -15.08
CA SER A 102 1.53 0.98 -15.17
C SER A 102 0.64 -0.21 -14.77
N LEU A 103 0.99 -1.42 -15.24
CA LEU A 103 0.21 -2.65 -15.11
C LEU A 103 0.08 -3.21 -13.68
N ILE A 104 0.51 -2.46 -12.66
CA ILE A 104 0.39 -2.93 -11.29
C ILE A 104 -1.01 -2.63 -10.75
N PHE A 105 -1.70 -3.70 -10.31
CA PHE A 105 -3.07 -3.63 -9.78
C PHE A 105 -3.12 -2.93 -8.42
N MET A 106 -3.28 -1.61 -8.46
CA MET A 106 -3.68 -0.79 -7.32
C MET A 106 -5.21 -0.77 -7.22
N HIS A 107 -5.71 -1.02 -6.02
CA HIS A 107 -7.13 -0.94 -5.71
C HIS A 107 -7.37 0.17 -4.67
N ILE A 108 -8.63 0.47 -4.45
CA ILE A 108 -9.11 1.52 -3.54
C ILE A 108 -9.39 0.86 -2.20
N TYR A 109 -9.05 1.52 -1.09
CA TYR A 109 -9.13 0.88 0.23
C TYR A 109 -10.56 0.56 0.62
N SER A 110 -11.45 1.52 0.35
CA SER A 110 -12.88 1.44 0.53
C SER A 110 -13.51 2.48 -0.40
N PRO A 111 -14.75 2.28 -0.89
CA PRO A 111 -15.48 3.32 -1.63
C PRO A 111 -15.57 4.65 -0.85
N SER A 112 -15.62 4.59 0.48
CA SER A 112 -15.63 5.78 1.36
C SER A 112 -14.28 6.53 1.43
N CYS A 113 -13.19 5.92 0.96
CA CYS A 113 -11.87 6.56 0.84
C CYS A 113 -11.71 7.35 -0.46
N GLN A 114 -12.67 7.29 -1.37
CA GLN A 114 -12.62 7.96 -2.68
C GLN A 114 -13.60 9.15 -2.77
N THR A 115 -14.49 9.27 -1.79
CA THR A 115 -15.53 10.28 -1.74
C THR A 115 -15.21 11.24 -0.61
N ILE A 116 -14.46 12.30 -0.94
CA ILE A 116 -14.72 13.73 -0.69
C ILE A 116 -13.70 14.54 -1.50
#